data_AF-A0A7C3Q5Z3-F1
#
_entry.id   AF-A0A7C3Q5Z3-F1
#
_cell.length_a   1.000
_cell.length_b   1.000
_cell.length_c   1.000
_cell.angle_alpha   90.00
_cell.angle_beta   90.00
_cell.angle_gamma   90.00
#
_symmetry.space_group_name_H-M   'P 1'
#
loop_
_entity.id
_entity.type
_entity.pdbx_description
1 polymer ?
#
loop_
_entity_poly.entity_id
_entity_poly.type
_entity_poly.pdbx_seq_one_letter_code
_entity_poly.pdbx_strand_id
1 'polypeptide(L)'
;MKRNILVILIALATMNSTVLAGGKVVAPVEAPVEPIPVTHTPSPIYIGLGLLWGRYNGDCGGAGCTYEDVTYGALLRAGYDFSQYFGIEGRVLGTFLKAQPNFGEELRHIGIYAKPMYPLGEDFNVYALLGYGWTQTQTEGANLKEVDEGGFSAGLGLEYDLSDMEDDREEDTLYENGFDGQGDQEKGWGLFIDYQRLLIKSSVPDMDVISGGVTYDF
;
A
#
# COMPACT_ATOMS: atom_id res chain seq x y z
N MET A 1 -20.70 8.38 72.65
CA MET A 1 -19.30 8.18 72.21
C MET A 1 -19.07 8.70 70.78
N LYS A 2 -19.28 10.01 70.53
CA LYS A 2 -19.01 10.66 69.22
C LYS A 2 -18.24 11.99 69.41
N ARG A 3 -17.46 12.09 70.50
CA ARG A 3 -16.78 13.33 70.94
C ARG A 3 -15.25 13.28 70.79
N ASN A 4 -14.73 12.24 70.12
CA ASN A 4 -13.29 12.03 69.94
C ASN A 4 -12.83 12.08 68.47
N ILE A 5 -13.74 12.32 67.51
CA ILE A 5 -13.39 12.45 66.08
C ILE A 5 -13.18 13.92 65.69
N LEU A 6 -13.71 14.88 66.46
CA LEU A 6 -13.64 16.31 66.13
C LEU A 6 -12.24 16.93 66.39
N VAL A 7 -11.39 16.30 67.20
CA VAL A 7 -10.10 16.90 67.62
C VAL A 7 -8.99 16.69 66.56
N ILE A 8 -9.12 15.71 65.67
CA ILE A 8 -8.09 15.41 64.65
C ILE A 8 -8.21 16.34 63.42
N LEU A 9 -9.40 16.91 63.16
CA LEU A 9 -9.64 17.77 61.98
C LEU A 9 -9.14 19.22 62.15
N ILE A 10 -8.90 19.69 63.37
CA ILE A 10 -8.43 21.08 63.62
C ILE A 10 -6.89 21.17 63.65
N ALA A 11 -6.20 20.04 63.86
CA ALA A 11 -4.72 20.01 63.86
C ALA A 11 -4.09 20.08 62.45
N LEU A 12 -4.84 19.79 61.38
CA LEU A 12 -4.32 19.90 60.00
C LEU A 12 -4.52 21.30 59.39
N ALA A 13 -5.22 22.22 60.06
CA ALA A 13 -5.57 23.52 59.50
C ALA A 13 -4.53 24.62 59.74
N THR A 14 -3.39 24.34 60.40
CA THR A 14 -2.43 25.39 60.80
C THR A 14 -1.03 25.26 60.18
N MET A 15 -0.79 24.32 59.26
CA MET A 15 0.53 24.16 58.60
C MET A 15 0.69 24.94 57.29
N ASN A 16 -0.07 26.02 57.08
CA ASN A 16 0.22 27.00 56.03
C ASN A 16 0.76 28.30 56.65
N SER A 17 1.81 28.20 57.44
CA SER A 17 2.71 29.32 57.67
C SER A 17 3.49 29.54 56.37
N THR A 18 3.03 30.51 55.58
CA THR A 18 3.78 31.11 54.50
C THR A 18 5.12 31.59 55.04
N VAL A 19 6.20 30.97 54.58
CA VAL A 19 7.54 31.55 54.65
C VAL A 19 7.54 32.72 53.67
N LEU A 20 7.16 33.92 54.14
CA LEU A 20 7.59 35.16 53.49
C LEU A 20 9.07 35.39 53.83
N ALA A 21 9.94 34.66 53.14
CA ALA A 21 11.31 35.08 52.95
C ALA A 21 11.29 36.17 51.86
N GLY A 22 11.70 37.39 52.22
CA GLY A 22 11.90 38.50 51.29
C GLY A 22 13.05 38.26 50.31
N GLY A 23 12.88 37.31 49.41
CA GLY A 23 13.72 37.09 48.24
C GLY A 23 13.14 37.83 47.04
N LYS A 24 14.01 38.44 46.23
CA LYS A 24 13.68 39.05 44.93
C LYS A 24 12.60 38.27 44.20
N VAL A 25 11.58 38.98 43.70
CA VAL A 25 10.62 38.46 42.73
C VAL A 25 11.41 37.95 41.53
N VAL A 26 11.66 36.64 41.50
CA VAL A 26 12.10 35.96 40.28
C VAL A 26 10.82 35.88 39.45
N ALA A 27 10.81 36.56 38.31
CA ALA A 27 9.71 36.43 37.35
C ALA A 27 9.48 34.93 37.11
N PRO A 28 8.21 34.46 37.05
CA PRO A 28 7.95 33.07 36.70
C PRO A 28 8.68 32.80 35.39
N VAL A 29 9.60 31.82 35.41
CA VAL A 29 10.21 31.31 34.19
C VAL A 29 9.04 30.73 33.41
N GLU A 30 8.60 31.44 32.38
CA GLU A 30 7.73 30.90 31.36
C GLU A 30 8.52 29.74 30.75
N ALA A 31 8.20 28.52 31.16
CA ALA A 31 8.73 27.35 30.49
C ALA A 31 8.32 27.50 29.02
N PRO A 32 9.27 27.49 28.06
CA PRO A 32 8.90 27.43 26.67
C PRO A 32 8.01 26.21 26.50
N VAL A 33 6.75 26.44 26.15
CA VAL A 33 5.87 25.36 25.70
C VAL A 33 6.47 24.93 24.38
N GLU A 34 7.29 23.88 24.40
CA GLU A 34 7.76 23.27 23.17
C GLU A 34 6.51 22.89 22.37
N PRO A 35 6.40 23.34 21.11
CA PRO A 35 5.32 22.91 20.25
C PRO A 35 5.39 21.38 20.19
N ILE A 36 4.26 20.71 20.47
CA ILE A 36 4.17 19.27 20.25
C ILE A 36 4.49 19.07 18.77
N PRO A 37 5.55 18.32 18.42
CA PRO A 37 5.83 18.03 17.02
C PRO A 37 4.59 17.32 16.48
N VAL A 38 3.98 17.91 15.46
CA VAL A 38 2.94 17.24 14.70
C VAL A 38 3.68 16.19 13.89
N THR A 39 3.71 14.96 14.40
CA THR A 39 4.21 13.83 13.63
C THR A 39 3.27 13.65 12.44
N HIS A 40 3.71 14.03 11.26
CA HIS A 40 3.05 13.66 10.02
C HIS A 40 3.31 12.17 9.84
N THR A 41 2.36 11.32 10.28
CA THR A 41 2.38 9.92 9.89
C THR A 41 1.94 9.88 8.44
N PRO A 42 2.81 9.48 7.50
CA PRO A 42 2.43 9.33 6.10
C PRO A 42 1.20 8.43 5.98
N SER A 43 0.34 8.74 5.01
CA SER A 43 -0.90 7.99 4.83
C SER A 43 -0.55 6.63 4.26
N PRO A 44 -1.03 5.53 4.86
CA PRO A 44 -0.79 4.16 4.38
C PRO A 44 -1.51 3.84 3.06
N ILE A 45 -1.98 4.85 2.32
CA ILE A 45 -2.78 4.69 1.10
C ILE A 45 -1.89 5.06 -0.08
N TYR A 46 -1.97 4.27 -1.14
CA TYR A 46 -1.33 4.57 -2.40
C TYR A 46 -2.25 4.36 -3.59
N ILE A 47 -1.93 5.04 -4.68
CA ILE A 47 -2.54 4.84 -5.99
C ILE A 47 -1.46 4.67 -7.04
N GLY A 48 -1.69 3.81 -8.02
CA GLY A 48 -0.74 3.57 -9.09
C GLY A 48 -1.41 3.40 -10.44
N LEU A 49 -0.67 3.81 -11.46
CA LEU A 49 -1.03 3.65 -12.86
C LEU A 49 0.10 2.94 -13.58
N GLY A 50 -0.24 1.95 -14.40
CA GLY A 50 0.74 1.18 -15.15
C GLY A 50 0.27 0.83 -16.54
N LEU A 51 1.24 0.43 -17.36
CA LEU A 51 1.01 -0.26 -18.61
C LEU A 51 1.15 -1.76 -18.36
N LEU A 52 0.46 -2.54 -19.19
CA LEU A 52 0.54 -3.99 -19.10
C LEU A 52 0.73 -4.63 -20.47
N TRP A 53 1.43 -5.74 -20.46
CA TRP A 53 1.58 -6.72 -21.52
C TRP A 53 0.89 -7.99 -21.06
N GLY A 54 -0.22 -8.33 -21.72
CA GLY A 54 -1.02 -9.52 -21.44
C GLY A 54 -0.71 -10.62 -22.45
N ARG A 55 -0.56 -11.84 -21.95
CA ARG A 55 -0.46 -13.06 -22.74
C ARG A 55 -1.61 -13.99 -22.38
N TYR A 56 -2.28 -14.46 -23.42
CA TYR A 56 -3.40 -15.37 -23.31
C TYR A 56 -3.08 -16.66 -24.09
N ASN A 57 -3.14 -17.81 -23.42
CA ASN A 57 -2.82 -19.10 -24.02
C ASN A 57 -3.93 -20.13 -23.75
N GLY A 58 -4.54 -20.65 -24.81
CA GLY A 58 -5.65 -21.60 -24.72
C GLY A 58 -5.76 -22.58 -25.90
N ASP A 59 -6.76 -23.45 -25.83
CA ASP A 59 -7.04 -24.45 -26.88
C ASP A 59 -8.23 -24.01 -27.76
N CYS A 60 -8.10 -24.11 -29.09
CA CYS A 60 -9.14 -23.74 -30.07
C CYS A 60 -10.26 -24.81 -30.22
N GLY A 61 -10.56 -25.60 -29.19
CA GLY A 61 -11.64 -26.60 -29.20
C GLY A 61 -11.43 -27.81 -30.13
N GLY A 62 -10.30 -27.92 -30.83
CA GLY A 62 -9.92 -29.05 -31.69
C GLY A 62 -8.58 -29.67 -31.28
N ALA A 63 -8.38 -30.96 -31.56
CA ALA A 63 -7.18 -31.70 -31.17
C ALA A 63 -5.90 -31.07 -31.76
N GLY A 64 -5.06 -30.49 -30.90
CA GLY A 64 -3.75 -29.94 -31.25
C GLY A 64 -3.73 -28.49 -31.71
N CYS A 65 -4.84 -27.75 -31.59
CA CYS A 65 -4.87 -26.31 -31.88
C CYS A 65 -4.69 -25.53 -30.57
N THR A 66 -3.51 -24.97 -30.37
CA THR A 66 -3.20 -24.00 -29.31
C THR A 66 -3.14 -22.61 -29.93
N TYR A 67 -3.65 -21.60 -29.24
CA TYR A 67 -3.52 -20.21 -29.67
C TYR A 67 -2.85 -19.39 -28.56
N GLU A 68 -1.92 -18.53 -28.98
CA GLU A 68 -1.28 -17.55 -28.12
C GLU A 68 -1.63 -16.16 -28.66
N ASP A 69 -2.20 -15.34 -27.79
CA ASP A 69 -2.55 -13.96 -28.10
C ASP A 69 -1.84 -13.01 -27.14
N VAL A 70 -1.47 -11.85 -27.68
CA VAL A 70 -0.70 -10.83 -26.98
C VAL A 70 -1.42 -9.50 -27.11
N THR A 71 -1.70 -8.89 -25.97
CA THR A 71 -2.43 -7.64 -25.88
C THR A 71 -1.69 -6.65 -24.97
N TYR A 72 -1.92 -5.36 -25.19
CA TYR A 72 -1.38 -4.30 -24.35
C TYR A 72 -2.51 -3.48 -23.77
N GLY A 73 -2.29 -2.98 -22.56
CA GLY A 73 -3.31 -2.33 -21.78
C GLY A 73 -2.78 -1.36 -20.74
N ALA A 74 -3.68 -0.99 -19.85
CA ALA A 74 -3.39 -0.20 -18.67
C ALA A 74 -3.92 -0.88 -17.41
N LEU A 75 -3.27 -0.56 -16.30
CA LEU A 75 -3.57 -1.00 -14.95
C LEU A 75 -3.79 0.24 -14.09
N LEU A 76 -4.85 0.21 -13.29
CA LEU A 76 -5.06 1.07 -12.14
C LEU A 76 -4.99 0.20 -10.89
N ARG A 77 -4.15 0.58 -9.93
CA ARG A 77 -4.01 -0.07 -8.63
C ARG A 77 -4.21 0.94 -7.52
N ALA A 78 -4.80 0.51 -6.42
CA ALA A 78 -4.91 1.29 -5.20
C ALA A 78 -4.80 0.35 -4.01
N GLY A 79 -4.04 0.74 -3.00
CA GLY A 79 -3.80 -0.13 -1.86
C GLY A 79 -3.76 0.61 -0.54
N TYR A 80 -3.73 -0.20 0.52
CA TYR A 80 -3.57 0.22 1.89
C TYR A 80 -2.52 -0.68 2.54
N ASP A 81 -1.39 -0.11 2.94
CA ASP A 81 -0.30 -0.84 3.57
C ASP A 81 -0.40 -0.70 5.10
N PHE A 82 -0.66 -1.82 5.78
CA PHE A 82 -0.81 -1.82 7.24
C PHE A 82 0.55 -1.76 7.96
N SER A 83 1.61 -2.18 7.26
CA SER A 83 3.00 -2.24 7.72
C SER A 83 3.93 -2.49 6.53
N GLN A 84 5.24 -2.32 6.73
CA GLN A 84 6.28 -2.65 5.73
C GLN A 84 6.30 -4.10 5.21
N TYR A 85 5.52 -4.98 5.84
CA TYR A 85 5.47 -6.40 5.49
C TYR A 85 4.15 -6.83 4.90
N PHE A 86 3.12 -5.99 4.97
CA PHE A 86 1.77 -6.40 4.62
C PHE A 86 0.84 -5.24 4.29
N GLY A 87 0.20 -5.38 3.13
CA GLY A 87 -0.87 -4.52 2.67
C GLY A 87 -2.00 -5.28 1.99
N ILE A 88 -2.99 -4.51 1.56
CA ILE A 88 -4.04 -4.96 0.64
C ILE A 88 -4.04 -4.08 -0.59
N GLU A 89 -4.33 -4.69 -1.74
CA GLU A 89 -4.34 -3.96 -3.02
C GLU A 89 -5.55 -4.36 -3.85
N GLY A 90 -6.26 -3.36 -4.36
CA GLY A 90 -7.26 -3.51 -5.40
C GLY A 90 -6.66 -3.16 -6.76
N ARG A 91 -6.96 -3.97 -7.78
CA ARG A 91 -6.51 -3.75 -9.16
C ARG A 91 -7.68 -3.77 -10.13
N VAL A 92 -7.63 -2.86 -11.10
CA VAL A 92 -8.47 -2.85 -12.29
C VAL A 92 -7.56 -2.76 -13.51
N LEU A 93 -7.65 -3.72 -14.40
CA LEU A 93 -6.84 -3.77 -15.61
C LEU A 93 -7.71 -3.97 -16.85
N GLY A 94 -7.23 -3.42 -17.96
CA GLY A 94 -7.93 -3.48 -19.24
C GLY A 94 -6.95 -3.38 -20.41
N THR A 95 -7.09 -4.28 -21.39
CA THR A 95 -6.33 -4.24 -22.65
C THR A 95 -7.12 -3.53 -23.74
N PHE A 96 -6.44 -2.74 -24.57
CA PHE A 96 -7.05 -1.97 -25.65
C PHE A 96 -6.22 -1.98 -26.94
N LEU A 97 -5.00 -2.51 -26.93
CA LEU A 97 -4.18 -2.70 -28.13
C LEU A 97 -3.94 -4.18 -28.38
N LYS A 98 -4.06 -4.60 -29.63
CA LYS A 98 -3.85 -5.97 -30.09
C LYS A 98 -2.49 -6.05 -30.79
N ALA A 99 -1.67 -7.05 -30.47
CA ALA A 99 -0.40 -7.26 -31.17
C ALA A 99 -0.61 -7.79 -32.59
N GLN A 100 -1.73 -8.48 -32.83
CA GLN A 100 -2.02 -9.17 -34.09
C GLN A 100 -3.38 -8.69 -34.65
N PRO A 101 -3.51 -8.42 -35.97
CA PRO A 101 -4.76 -7.88 -36.53
C PRO A 101 -5.97 -8.83 -36.51
N ASN A 102 -5.73 -10.15 -36.39
CA ASN A 102 -6.76 -11.18 -36.55
C ASN A 102 -7.02 -11.99 -35.26
N PHE A 103 -6.28 -11.69 -34.19
CA PHE A 103 -6.34 -12.35 -32.88
C PHE A 103 -6.16 -11.26 -31.82
N GLY A 104 -7.08 -11.16 -30.87
CA GLY A 104 -7.11 -10.05 -29.94
C GLY A 104 -8.35 -10.11 -29.07
N GLU A 105 -8.28 -10.89 -28.00
CA GLU A 105 -9.29 -10.87 -26.94
C GLU A 105 -9.07 -9.66 -26.04
N GLU A 106 -10.10 -8.81 -25.91
CA GLU A 106 -10.05 -7.74 -24.93
C GLU A 106 -10.19 -8.35 -23.53
N LEU A 107 -9.13 -8.21 -22.74
CA LEU A 107 -9.04 -8.67 -21.36
C LEU A 107 -9.41 -7.53 -20.41
N ARG A 108 -10.38 -7.78 -19.55
CA ARG A 108 -10.71 -6.92 -18.40
C ARG A 108 -10.61 -7.75 -17.14
N HIS A 109 -9.99 -7.19 -16.11
CA HIS A 109 -9.91 -7.89 -14.84
C HIS A 109 -9.99 -6.92 -13.66
N ILE A 110 -10.70 -7.35 -12.64
CA ILE A 110 -10.79 -6.66 -11.35
C ILE A 110 -10.47 -7.65 -10.25
N GLY A 111 -9.61 -7.27 -9.32
CA GLY A 111 -9.20 -8.17 -8.24
C GLY A 111 -8.82 -7.44 -6.97
N ILE A 112 -8.88 -8.19 -5.87
CA ILE A 112 -8.43 -7.76 -4.55
C ILE A 112 -7.40 -8.76 -4.03
N TYR A 113 -6.33 -8.23 -3.46
CA TYR A 113 -5.11 -8.98 -3.17
C TYR A 113 -4.63 -8.67 -1.76
N ALA A 114 -4.20 -9.72 -1.06
CA ALA A 114 -3.25 -9.57 0.02
C ALA A 114 -1.86 -9.37 -0.58
N LYS A 115 -1.12 -8.39 -0.07
CA LYS A 115 0.20 -7.98 -0.54
C LYS A 115 1.22 -8.16 0.59
N PRO A 116 1.73 -9.37 0.87
CA PRO A 116 2.90 -9.53 1.71
C PRO A 116 4.13 -8.95 0.99
N MET A 117 4.95 -8.21 1.73
CA MET A 117 6.08 -7.43 1.24
C MET A 117 7.33 -7.74 2.07
N TYR A 118 8.49 -7.54 1.47
CA TYR A 118 9.77 -7.64 2.14
C TYR A 118 10.73 -6.56 1.63
N PRO A 119 11.20 -5.66 2.51
CA PRO A 119 12.15 -4.62 2.12
C PRO A 119 13.54 -5.21 1.83
N LEU A 120 14.10 -4.80 0.70
CA LEU A 120 15.40 -5.19 0.17
C LEU A 120 16.34 -3.99 0.16
N GLY A 121 16.78 -3.57 1.34
CA GLY A 121 17.59 -2.37 1.50
C GLY A 121 16.73 -1.16 1.81
N GLU A 122 17.15 0.01 1.34
CA GLU A 122 16.49 1.29 1.62
C GLU A 122 15.39 1.58 0.58
N ASP A 123 15.68 1.35 -0.71
CA ASP A 123 14.80 1.86 -1.78
C ASP A 123 13.94 0.78 -2.46
N PHE A 124 14.16 -0.51 -2.18
CA PHE A 124 13.54 -1.60 -2.92
C PHE A 124 12.64 -2.47 -2.05
N ASN A 125 11.48 -2.86 -2.58
CA ASN A 125 10.57 -3.82 -1.98
C ASN A 125 10.28 -4.97 -2.94
N VAL A 126 10.32 -6.20 -2.44
CA VAL A 126 9.75 -7.36 -3.15
C VAL A 126 8.39 -7.68 -2.54
N TYR A 127 7.39 -7.93 -3.38
CA TYR A 127 6.05 -8.26 -2.91
C TYR A 127 5.47 -9.45 -3.68
N ALA A 128 4.57 -10.16 -3.01
CA ALA A 128 3.70 -11.12 -3.67
C ALA A 128 2.25 -10.64 -3.62
N LEU A 129 1.44 -11.13 -4.54
CA LEU A 129 0.00 -10.88 -4.59
C LEU A 129 -0.70 -12.21 -4.48
N LEU A 130 -1.64 -12.31 -3.54
CA LEU A 130 -2.46 -13.50 -3.36
C LEU A 130 -3.90 -13.06 -3.15
N GLY A 131 -4.79 -13.44 -4.06
CA GLY A 131 -6.11 -12.83 -4.07
C GLY A 131 -7.14 -13.54 -4.91
N TYR A 132 -8.25 -12.84 -5.07
CA TYR A 132 -9.36 -13.28 -5.89
C TYR A 132 -9.67 -12.18 -6.90
N GLY A 133 -9.85 -12.57 -8.15
CA GLY A 133 -10.19 -11.65 -9.22
C GLY A 133 -11.22 -12.23 -10.18
N TRP A 134 -11.90 -11.33 -10.86
CA TRP A 134 -12.85 -11.63 -11.92
C TRP A 134 -12.26 -11.18 -13.24
N THR A 135 -12.22 -12.10 -14.20
CA THR A 135 -11.66 -11.85 -15.53
C THR A 135 -12.74 -12.03 -16.57
N GLN A 136 -12.84 -11.04 -17.45
CA GLN A 136 -13.74 -11.02 -18.59
C GLN A 136 -12.92 -10.89 -19.87
N THR A 137 -13.18 -11.76 -20.83
CA THR A 137 -12.61 -11.69 -22.18
C THR A 137 -13.74 -11.46 -23.18
N GLN A 138 -13.56 -10.50 -24.08
CA GLN A 138 -14.47 -10.29 -25.21
C GLN A 138 -13.79 -10.70 -26.51
N THR A 139 -14.45 -11.59 -27.26
CA THR A 139 -13.92 -12.15 -28.49
C THR A 139 -14.60 -11.49 -29.69
N GLU A 140 -13.82 -10.94 -30.63
CA GLU A 140 -14.34 -10.40 -31.90
C GLU A 140 -14.29 -11.41 -33.06
N GLY A 141 -13.86 -12.66 -32.81
CA GLY A 141 -13.68 -13.74 -33.80
C GLY A 141 -14.37 -15.08 -33.46
N ALA A 142 -14.62 -15.91 -34.47
CA ALA A 142 -15.65 -16.95 -34.44
C ALA A 142 -15.36 -18.27 -33.68
N ASN A 143 -14.26 -18.44 -32.92
CA ASN A 143 -13.94 -19.76 -32.31
C ASN A 143 -13.19 -19.71 -30.97
N LEU A 144 -13.11 -18.57 -30.28
CA LEU A 144 -12.45 -18.51 -28.99
C LEU A 144 -13.47 -18.54 -27.84
N LYS A 145 -13.05 -19.13 -26.72
CA LYS A 145 -13.92 -19.32 -25.56
C LYS A 145 -13.97 -18.02 -24.77
N GLU A 146 -15.12 -17.36 -24.77
CA GLU A 146 -15.38 -16.26 -23.83
C GLU A 146 -15.23 -16.76 -22.39
N VAL A 147 -14.44 -16.03 -21.61
CA VAL A 147 -14.21 -16.26 -20.18
C VAL A 147 -14.87 -15.12 -19.42
N ASP A 148 -15.85 -15.43 -18.59
CA ASP A 148 -16.41 -14.54 -17.56
C ASP A 148 -16.42 -15.32 -16.25
N GLU A 149 -15.27 -15.34 -15.58
CA GLU A 149 -15.02 -16.23 -14.46
C GLU A 149 -14.25 -15.53 -13.35
N GLY A 150 -14.64 -15.85 -12.11
CA GLY A 150 -13.90 -15.49 -10.92
C GLY A 150 -12.99 -16.64 -10.47
N GLY A 151 -11.83 -16.30 -9.91
CA GLY A 151 -10.93 -17.30 -9.38
C GLY A 151 -9.76 -16.73 -8.59
N PHE A 152 -8.95 -17.65 -8.08
CA PHE A 152 -7.72 -17.31 -7.41
C PHE A 152 -6.72 -16.71 -8.40
N SER A 153 -6.06 -15.65 -7.98
CA SER A 153 -5.06 -14.92 -8.76
C SER A 153 -3.83 -14.72 -7.89
N ALA A 154 -2.65 -14.82 -8.50
CA ALA A 154 -1.40 -14.65 -7.78
C ALA A 154 -0.33 -13.96 -8.64
N GLY A 155 0.57 -13.24 -8.00
CA GLY A 155 1.64 -12.51 -8.66
C GLY A 155 2.85 -12.28 -7.77
N LEU A 156 3.91 -11.77 -8.39
CA LEU A 156 5.16 -11.38 -7.74
C LEU A 156 5.67 -10.11 -8.41
N GLY A 157 6.15 -9.16 -7.62
CA GLY A 157 6.61 -7.88 -8.10
C GLY A 157 7.74 -7.27 -7.30
N LEU A 158 8.26 -6.18 -7.87
CA LEU A 158 9.27 -5.31 -7.29
C LEU A 158 8.75 -3.88 -7.32
N GLU A 159 9.01 -3.15 -6.25
CA GLU A 159 8.78 -1.72 -6.12
C GLU A 159 10.12 -1.03 -5.82
N TYR A 160 10.29 0.16 -6.40
CA TYR A 160 11.44 1.04 -6.18
C TYR A 160 10.94 2.42 -5.80
N ASP A 161 11.40 2.94 -4.68
CA ASP A 161 11.09 4.28 -4.22
C ASP A 161 11.95 5.31 -4.98
N LEU A 162 11.31 6.35 -5.54
CA LEU A 162 11.99 7.47 -6.21
C LEU A 162 12.11 8.70 -5.31
N SER A 163 11.62 8.63 -4.07
CA SER A 163 11.70 9.73 -3.11
C SER A 163 13.17 9.97 -2.75
N ASP A 164 13.65 11.18 -3.04
CA ASP A 164 15.00 11.62 -2.64
C ASP A 164 14.90 12.20 -1.21
N MET A 165 15.75 11.71 -0.29
CA MET A 165 15.91 12.21 1.10
C MET A 165 16.03 13.74 1.26
N GLU A 166 16.28 14.51 0.18
CA GLU A 166 16.45 15.97 0.23
C GLU A 166 15.12 16.74 0.29
N ASP A 167 14.02 16.23 -0.27
CA ASP A 167 12.69 16.87 -0.14
C ASP A 167 12.04 16.57 1.22
N ASP A 168 12.35 15.43 1.83
CA ASP A 168 11.88 15.08 3.19
C ASP A 168 12.62 15.85 4.31
N ARG A 169 13.81 16.38 4.00
CA ARG A 169 14.63 17.15 4.96
C ARG A 169 14.19 18.60 5.13
N GLU A 170 13.39 19.17 4.24
CA GLU A 170 12.89 20.54 4.41
C GLU A 170 11.60 20.60 5.27
N GLU A 171 10.94 19.44 5.51
CA GLU A 171 9.76 19.34 6.38
C GLU A 171 9.99 18.56 7.69
N ASP A 172 11.04 17.72 7.81
CA ASP A 172 11.36 16.99 9.05
C ASP A 172 12.84 17.17 9.51
N THR A 173 13.09 18.21 10.31
CA THR A 173 14.45 18.52 10.82
C THR A 173 14.79 17.92 12.18
N LEU A 174 14.02 16.96 12.70
CA LEU A 174 14.33 16.37 14.00
C LEU A 174 13.92 14.90 14.03
N TYR A 175 14.85 13.96 13.79
CA TYR A 175 15.11 12.79 14.67
C TYR A 175 16.32 11.99 14.17
N GLU A 176 17.43 12.08 14.90
CA GLU A 176 18.37 10.97 15.05
C GLU A 176 17.80 10.04 16.14
N ASN A 177 17.13 8.95 15.76
CA ASN A 177 16.83 7.85 16.67
C ASN A 177 17.08 6.52 15.94
N GLY A 178 17.68 5.58 16.66
CA GLY A 178 18.11 4.29 16.10
C GLY A 178 16.95 3.49 15.51
N PHE A 179 17.17 2.97 14.30
CA PHE A 179 16.38 1.98 13.56
C PHE A 179 14.88 1.91 13.95
N ASP A 180 14.04 2.68 13.25
CA ASP A 180 12.58 2.72 13.43
C ASP A 180 11.81 1.75 12.51
N GLY A 181 12.49 1.15 11.53
CA GLY A 181 11.88 0.20 10.61
C GLY A 181 11.03 0.85 9.53
N GLN A 182 11.34 2.08 9.11
CA GLN A 182 10.80 2.66 7.89
C GLN A 182 11.63 2.21 6.69
N GLY A 183 11.13 1.19 6.01
CA GLY A 183 11.33 1.05 4.58
C GLY A 183 9.94 0.84 4.01
N ASP A 184 9.46 1.79 3.20
CA ASP A 184 8.22 1.76 2.39
C ASP A 184 7.04 2.70 2.75
N GLN A 185 7.19 3.64 3.68
CA GLN A 185 6.08 4.51 4.05
C GLN A 185 6.35 6.00 3.80
N GLU A 186 7.26 6.35 2.91
CA GLU A 186 7.54 7.75 2.59
C GLU A 186 6.55 8.26 1.53
N LYS A 187 6.09 9.50 1.72
CA LYS A 187 5.17 10.15 0.78
C LYS A 187 5.96 10.48 -0.49
N GLY A 188 5.65 9.82 -1.60
CA GLY A 188 6.39 10.10 -2.81
C GLY A 188 5.99 9.26 -4.00
N TRP A 189 6.86 9.27 -5.00
CA TRP A 189 6.66 8.52 -6.23
C TRP A 189 7.43 7.21 -6.16
N GLY A 190 6.77 6.12 -6.53
CA GLY A 190 7.40 4.82 -6.71
C GLY A 190 7.33 4.32 -8.16
N LEU A 191 8.21 3.41 -8.51
CA LEU A 191 8.11 2.56 -9.70
C LEU A 191 7.75 1.15 -9.29
N PHE A 192 6.95 0.47 -10.10
CA PHE A 192 6.69 -0.95 -9.90
C PHE A 192 6.84 -1.74 -11.20
N ILE A 193 7.18 -3.01 -11.05
CA ILE A 193 7.11 -4.02 -12.10
C ILE A 193 6.65 -5.35 -11.48
N ASP A 194 5.65 -5.98 -12.07
CA ASP A 194 5.18 -7.28 -11.59
C ASP A 194 4.71 -8.21 -12.70
N TYR A 195 4.74 -9.49 -12.36
CA TYR A 195 4.13 -10.56 -13.10
C TYR A 195 2.93 -11.09 -12.31
N GLN A 196 1.80 -11.26 -12.97
CA GLN A 196 0.57 -11.74 -12.37
C GLN A 196 -0.12 -12.78 -13.26
N ARG A 197 -0.57 -13.87 -12.65
CA ARG A 197 -1.48 -14.84 -13.25
C ARG A 197 -2.91 -14.56 -12.79
N LEU A 198 -3.76 -14.14 -13.72
CA LEU A 198 -5.07 -13.56 -13.42
C LEU A 198 -6.12 -14.58 -12.97
N LEU A 199 -6.03 -15.82 -13.46
CA LEU A 199 -6.87 -16.93 -13.01
C LEU A 199 -6.04 -18.22 -12.93
N ILE A 200 -5.98 -18.82 -11.75
CA ILE A 200 -5.38 -20.12 -11.50
C ILE A 200 -6.52 -21.13 -11.36
N LYS A 201 -7.00 -21.65 -12.49
CA LYS A 201 -8.11 -22.61 -12.56
C LYS A 201 -7.94 -23.51 -13.77
N SER A 202 -8.11 -24.82 -13.62
CA SER A 202 -7.89 -25.79 -14.70
C SER A 202 -8.91 -25.74 -15.84
N SER A 203 -10.04 -25.05 -15.66
CA SER A 203 -11.14 -24.98 -16.63
C SER A 203 -11.10 -23.73 -17.53
N VAL A 204 -10.12 -22.85 -17.32
CA VAL A 204 -9.93 -21.61 -18.08
C VAL A 204 -8.53 -21.59 -18.69
N PRO A 205 -8.34 -20.90 -19.83
CA PRO A 205 -7.02 -20.66 -20.42
C PRO A 205 -6.07 -19.93 -19.46
N ASP A 206 -4.77 -20.12 -19.67
CA ASP A 206 -3.73 -19.43 -18.88
C ASP A 206 -3.68 -17.96 -19.31
N MET A 207 -3.84 -17.06 -18.33
CA MET A 207 -3.83 -15.61 -18.52
C MET A 207 -2.77 -14.99 -17.63
N ASP A 208 -1.68 -14.58 -18.27
CA ASP A 208 -0.51 -14.02 -17.62
C ASP A 208 -0.35 -12.56 -18.03
N VAL A 209 0.00 -11.69 -17.09
CA VAL A 209 0.24 -10.28 -17.34
C VAL A 209 1.57 -9.88 -16.74
N ILE A 210 2.36 -9.11 -17.50
CA ILE A 210 3.48 -8.34 -16.97
C ILE A 210 3.04 -6.88 -16.96
N SER A 211 3.14 -6.22 -15.81
CA SER A 211 2.77 -4.83 -15.65
C SER A 211 3.94 -4.01 -15.11
N GLY A 212 3.98 -2.74 -15.49
CA GLY A 212 4.96 -1.79 -14.97
C GLY A 212 4.42 -0.37 -15.00
N GLY A 213 4.77 0.43 -14.02
CA GLY A 213 4.16 1.74 -13.85
C GLY A 213 4.72 2.56 -12.72
N VAL A 214 3.93 3.57 -12.33
CA VAL A 214 4.23 4.50 -11.25
C VAL A 214 3.20 4.38 -10.14
N THR A 215 3.63 4.61 -8.91
CA THR A 215 2.79 4.74 -7.73
C THR A 215 3.00 6.09 -7.08
N TYR A 216 2.00 6.55 -6.33
CA TYR A 216 2.09 7.70 -5.47
C TYR A 216 1.50 7.36 -4.10
N ASP A 217 2.33 7.53 -3.07
CA ASP A 217 2.06 7.29 -1.67
C ASP A 217 1.72 8.62 -0.98
N PHE A 218 0.64 8.65 -0.18
CA PHE A 218 -0.01 9.90 0.26
C PHE A 218 0.50 10.49 1.58
#